data_AF-A0A3C1LJ79-F1
#
_entry.id   AF-A0A3C1LJ79-F1
#
_cell.length_a   1.000
_cell.length_b   1.000
_cell.length_c   1.000
_cell.angle_alpha   90.00
_cell.angle_beta   90.00
_cell.angle_gamma   90.00
#
_symmetry.space_group_name_H-M   'P 1'
#
loop_
_entity.id
_entity.type
_entity.pdbx_description
1 polymer ?
#
loop_
_entity_poly.entity_id
_entity_poly.type
_entity_poly.pdbx_seq_one_letter_code
_entity_poly.pdbx_strand_id
1 'polypeptide(L)'
;MNYNTTLKRFFGSQYLYGGVRMTISVLLPALILFHYDLLNTMMALPLGALCVSLTDLPGPLHHRRNSMLASIAINAIVVLIAGVSRNHPWLIAIEIAFFGMFFSMMGVYGNRVSGIGLIGLLAFIFNIDGQLETHNIWKDALWFSLGGGLYVLLTVLLTSLRPYKPVQQLLGECIMETADYLSIKAAFYLP
;
A
#
# COMPACT_ATOMS: atom_id res chain seq x y z
N MET A 1 -30.93 17.13 3.29
CA MET A 1 -29.53 16.69 3.07
C MET A 1 -29.06 17.30 1.75
N ASN A 2 -28.10 18.24 1.77
CA ASN A 2 -27.62 18.89 0.54
C ASN A 2 -26.64 17.97 -0.21
N TYR A 3 -27.09 17.31 -1.27
CA TYR A 3 -26.26 16.37 -2.05
C TYR A 3 -24.98 17.00 -2.63
N ASN A 4 -25.05 18.28 -3.03
CA ASN A 4 -23.92 19.00 -3.59
C ASN A 4 -22.75 19.17 -2.60
N THR A 5 -23.04 19.35 -1.31
CA THR A 5 -21.99 19.47 -0.28
C THR A 5 -21.39 18.11 0.04
N THR A 6 -22.20 17.05 0.03
CA THR A 6 -21.72 15.67 0.24
C THR A 6 -20.80 15.20 -0.89
N LEU A 7 -21.15 15.49 -2.15
CA LEU A 7 -20.30 15.17 -3.30
C LEU A 7 -18.97 15.93 -3.27
N LYS A 8 -19.00 17.23 -2.99
CA LYS A 8 -17.75 18.01 -2.84
C LYS A 8 -16.88 17.49 -1.70
N ARG A 9 -17.48 17.08 -0.58
CA ARG A 9 -16.79 16.42 0.55
C ARG A 9 -16.12 15.11 0.08
N PHE A 10 -16.83 14.28 -0.69
CA PHE A 10 -16.31 13.02 -1.21
C PHE A 10 -15.11 13.22 -2.15
N PHE A 11 -15.23 14.12 -3.14
CA PHE A 11 -14.13 14.43 -4.07
C PHE A 11 -12.92 15.07 -3.39
N GLY A 12 -13.14 15.81 -2.30
CA GLY A 12 -12.09 16.40 -1.48
C GLY A 12 -11.44 15.45 -0.47
N SER A 13 -12.05 14.28 -0.23
CA SER A 13 -11.63 13.34 0.83
C SER A 13 -10.22 12.79 0.60
N GLN A 14 -9.55 12.45 1.70
CA GLN A 14 -8.24 11.83 1.65
C GLN A 14 -8.30 10.45 0.98
N TYR A 15 -9.38 9.70 1.22
CA TYR A 15 -9.59 8.35 0.70
C TYR A 15 -9.67 8.31 -0.83
N LEU A 16 -10.44 9.22 -1.45
CA LEU A 16 -10.54 9.26 -2.92
C LEU A 16 -9.21 9.68 -3.54
N TYR A 17 -8.56 10.69 -2.98
CA TYR A 17 -7.25 11.13 -3.47
C TYR A 17 -6.19 10.03 -3.36
N GLY A 18 -6.16 9.30 -2.24
CA GLY A 18 -5.29 8.15 -2.05
C GLY A 18 -5.60 6.99 -3.00
N GLY A 19 -6.89 6.67 -3.17
CA GLY A 19 -7.36 5.63 -4.08
C GLY A 19 -7.00 5.92 -5.54
N VAL A 20 -7.25 7.14 -6.03
CA VAL A 20 -6.86 7.56 -7.38
C VAL A 20 -5.34 7.50 -7.57
N ARG A 21 -4.57 7.90 -6.56
CA ARG A 21 -3.11 7.78 -6.60
C ARG A 21 -2.66 6.32 -6.71
N MET A 22 -3.25 5.44 -5.90
CA MET A 22 -2.97 4.01 -5.89
C MET A 22 -3.32 3.38 -7.23
N THR A 23 -4.52 3.64 -7.77
CA THR A 23 -4.94 3.09 -9.06
C THR A 23 -4.03 3.57 -10.17
N ILE A 24 -3.75 4.88 -10.29
CA ILE A 24 -2.83 5.38 -11.32
C ILE A 24 -1.45 4.72 -11.20
N SER A 25 -0.91 4.60 -9.99
CA SER A 25 0.43 4.04 -9.80
C SER A 25 0.54 2.55 -10.13
N VAL A 26 -0.53 1.78 -9.97
CA VAL A 26 -0.54 0.33 -10.25
C VAL A 26 -0.93 0.06 -11.69
N LEU A 27 -1.97 0.76 -12.18
CA LEU A 27 -2.63 0.49 -13.45
C LEU A 27 -1.84 1.08 -14.62
N LEU A 28 -1.17 2.22 -14.45
CA LEU A 28 -0.34 2.82 -15.49
C LEU A 28 0.83 1.91 -15.92
N PRO A 29 1.70 1.40 -15.02
CA PRO A 29 2.74 0.46 -15.43
C PRO A 29 2.17 -0.86 -15.95
N ALA A 30 1.07 -1.36 -15.39
CA ALA A 30 0.42 -2.58 -15.89
C ALA A 30 -0.08 -2.43 -17.33
N LEU A 31 -0.74 -1.31 -17.68
CA LEU A 31 -1.23 -1.05 -19.04
C LEU A 31 -0.09 -0.87 -20.04
N ILE A 32 0.99 -0.18 -19.65
CA ILE A 32 2.16 -0.05 -20.49
C ILE A 32 2.76 -1.43 -20.78
N LEU A 33 2.95 -2.26 -19.75
CA LEU A 33 3.49 -3.62 -19.92
C LEU A 33 2.57 -4.51 -20.77
N PHE A 34 1.26 -4.37 -20.62
CA PHE A 34 0.28 -5.09 -21.43
C PHE A 34 0.38 -4.69 -22.91
N HIS A 35 0.55 -3.41 -23.21
CA HIS A 35 0.67 -2.94 -24.59
C HIS A 35 1.89 -3.50 -25.33
N TYR A 36 2.97 -3.81 -24.61
CA TYR A 36 4.20 -4.37 -25.18
C TYR A 36 4.29 -5.90 -25.04
N ASP A 37 3.25 -6.58 -24.55
CA ASP A 37 3.26 -8.02 -24.25
C ASP A 37 4.33 -8.48 -23.21
N LEU A 38 4.87 -7.56 -22.41
CA LEU A 38 5.84 -7.87 -21.33
C LEU A 38 5.17 -8.13 -19.97
N LEU A 39 3.84 -8.12 -19.90
CA LEU A 39 3.13 -8.24 -18.63
C LEU A 39 3.43 -9.55 -17.90
N ASN A 40 3.51 -10.67 -18.63
CA ASN A 40 3.83 -11.98 -18.04
C ASN A 40 5.24 -12.00 -17.42
N THR A 41 6.22 -11.38 -18.09
CA THR A 41 7.61 -11.35 -17.62
C THR A 41 7.84 -10.33 -16.50
N MET A 42 7.07 -9.23 -16.47
CA MET A 42 7.27 -8.13 -15.53
C MET A 42 6.09 -7.93 -14.57
N MET A 43 5.28 -8.96 -14.32
CA MET A 43 4.11 -8.87 -13.44
C MET A 43 4.47 -8.48 -12.00
N ALA A 44 5.71 -8.77 -11.58
CA ALA A 44 6.26 -8.34 -10.30
C ALA A 44 6.27 -6.80 -10.12
N LEU A 45 6.37 -6.02 -11.21
CA LEU A 45 6.38 -4.56 -11.18
C LEU A 45 5.05 -3.96 -10.65
N PRO A 46 3.88 -4.21 -11.27
CA PRO A 46 2.61 -3.70 -10.74
C PRO A 46 2.25 -4.31 -9.37
N LEU A 47 2.63 -5.57 -9.10
CA LEU A 47 2.46 -6.19 -7.78
C LEU A 47 3.26 -5.45 -6.70
N GLY A 48 4.51 -5.09 -6.98
CA GLY A 48 5.33 -4.30 -6.06
C GLY A 48 4.75 -2.92 -5.78
N ALA A 49 4.24 -2.24 -6.81
CA ALA A 49 3.54 -0.97 -6.66
C ALA A 49 2.29 -1.12 -5.78
N LEU A 50 1.51 -2.19 -5.99
CA LEU A 50 0.32 -2.50 -5.20
C LEU A 50 0.67 -2.74 -3.73
N CYS A 51 1.62 -3.62 -3.44
CA CYS A 51 2.01 -3.93 -2.07
C CYS A 51 2.45 -2.66 -1.31
N VAL A 52 3.34 -1.86 -1.89
CA VAL A 52 3.81 -0.63 -1.22
C VAL A 52 2.68 0.39 -1.05
N SER A 53 1.77 0.50 -2.01
CA SER A 53 0.62 1.39 -1.89
C SER A 53 -0.32 1.03 -0.74
N LEU A 54 -0.42 -0.25 -0.38
CA LEU A 54 -1.22 -0.69 0.76
C LEU A 54 -0.55 -0.35 2.11
N THR A 55 0.79 -0.19 2.15
CA THR A 55 1.51 0.22 3.38
C THR A 55 1.43 1.73 3.64
N ASP A 56 0.77 2.45 2.74
CA ASP A 56 0.68 3.89 2.79
C ASP A 56 -0.36 4.38 3.81
N LEU A 57 0.00 4.33 5.09
CA LEU A 57 -0.85 4.84 6.16
C LEU A 57 -0.74 6.37 6.30
N PRO A 58 -1.86 7.07 6.57
CA PRO A 58 -1.84 8.50 6.84
C PRO A 58 -1.01 8.84 8.08
N GLY A 59 -0.41 10.02 8.07
CA GLY A 59 0.40 10.55 9.17
C GLY A 59 1.54 11.46 8.68
N PRO A 60 2.49 11.83 9.55
CA PRO A 60 3.58 12.72 9.21
C PRO A 60 4.39 12.22 8.01
N LEU A 61 4.75 13.13 7.10
CA LEU A 61 5.43 12.81 5.84
C LEU A 61 6.72 12.00 6.05
N HIS A 62 7.51 12.34 7.08
CA HIS A 62 8.77 11.65 7.37
C HIS A 62 8.56 10.17 7.74
N HIS A 63 7.68 9.91 8.72
CA HIS A 63 7.35 8.55 9.13
C HIS A 63 6.72 7.75 7.99
N ARG A 64 5.96 8.43 7.11
CA ARG A 64 5.22 7.81 6.00
C ARG A 64 6.16 7.35 4.90
N ARG A 65 7.16 8.18 4.56
CA ARG A 65 8.23 7.79 3.65
C ARG A 65 9.05 6.63 4.21
N ASN A 66 9.41 6.69 5.50
CA ASN A 66 10.22 5.65 6.12
C ASN A 66 9.50 4.29 6.15
N SER A 67 8.18 4.26 6.40
CA SER A 67 7.42 3.01 6.34
C SER A 67 7.35 2.42 4.94
N MET A 68 7.21 3.25 3.89
CA MET A 68 7.22 2.77 2.51
C MET A 68 8.58 2.20 2.11
N LEU A 69 9.68 2.89 2.46
CA LEU A 69 11.03 2.41 2.18
C LEU A 69 11.34 1.11 2.94
N ALA A 70 10.94 1.03 4.21
CA ALA A 70 11.05 -0.20 4.99
C ALA A 70 10.23 -1.34 4.38
N SER A 71 9.01 -1.05 3.89
CA SER A 71 8.18 -2.03 3.19
C SER A 71 8.82 -2.53 1.90
N ILE A 72 9.42 -1.65 1.09
CA ILE A 72 10.14 -2.06 -0.11
C ILE A 72 11.27 -3.03 0.25
N ALA A 73 12.08 -2.68 1.26
CA ALA A 73 13.20 -3.53 1.68
C ALA A 73 12.73 -4.90 2.21
N ILE A 74 11.72 -4.93 3.07
CA ILE A 74 11.16 -6.16 3.63
C ILE A 74 10.55 -7.01 2.52
N ASN A 75 9.71 -6.43 1.67
CA ASN A 75 9.06 -7.16 0.58
C ASN A 75 10.09 -7.70 -0.42
N ALA A 76 11.16 -6.96 -0.73
CA ALA A 76 12.23 -7.44 -1.61
C ALA A 76 12.89 -8.71 -1.05
N ILE A 77 13.19 -8.73 0.25
CA ILE A 77 13.74 -9.92 0.93
C ILE A 77 12.74 -11.07 0.88
N VAL A 78 11.47 -10.80 1.16
CA VAL A 78 10.41 -11.81 1.14
C VAL A 78 10.22 -12.41 -0.26
N VAL A 79 10.27 -11.60 -1.32
CA VAL A 79 10.18 -12.06 -2.71
C VAL A 79 11.37 -12.95 -3.07
N LEU A 80 12.58 -12.60 -2.61
CA LEU A 80 13.76 -13.46 -2.81
C LEU A 80 13.58 -14.82 -2.12
N ILE A 81 13.08 -14.82 -0.87
CA ILE A 81 12.84 -16.06 -0.12
C ILE A 81 11.76 -16.91 -0.82
N ALA A 82 10.65 -16.29 -1.23
CA ALA A 82 9.59 -16.96 -1.98
C ALA A 82 10.11 -17.60 -3.28
N GLY A 83 10.99 -16.90 -3.99
CA GLY A 83 11.60 -17.40 -5.24
C GLY A 83 12.49 -18.61 -5.02
N VAL A 84 13.26 -18.67 -3.92
CA VAL A 84 14.09 -19.83 -3.57
C VAL A 84 13.23 -21.04 -3.17
N SER A 85 12.15 -20.80 -2.43
CA SER A 85 11.31 -21.87 -1.87
C SER A 85 10.26 -22.41 -2.84
N ARG A 86 10.10 -21.80 -4.02
CA ARG A 86 9.13 -22.16 -5.07
C ARG A 86 9.14 -23.64 -5.47
N ASN A 87 10.30 -24.28 -5.48
CA ASN A 87 10.45 -25.68 -5.90
C ASN A 87 10.12 -26.71 -4.80
N HIS A 88 9.85 -26.26 -3.58
CA HIS A 88 9.67 -27.13 -2.43
C HIS A 88 8.38 -26.80 -1.67
N PRO A 89 7.25 -27.47 -2.00
CA PRO A 89 5.95 -27.21 -1.37
C PRO A 89 5.95 -27.31 0.16
N TRP A 90 6.77 -28.23 0.70
CA TRP A 90 6.92 -28.40 2.15
C TRP A 90 7.61 -27.21 2.83
N LEU A 91 8.62 -26.63 2.18
CA LEU A 91 9.30 -25.43 2.66
C LEU A 91 8.34 -24.24 2.70
N ILE A 92 7.52 -24.07 1.66
CA ILE A 92 6.50 -23.02 1.61
C ILE A 92 5.53 -23.14 2.80
N ALA A 93 5.06 -24.35 3.13
CA ALA A 93 4.15 -24.54 4.26
C ALA A 93 4.77 -24.11 5.60
N ILE A 94 6.04 -24.44 5.82
CA ILE A 94 6.78 -24.02 7.02
C ILE A 94 6.98 -22.49 7.02
N GLU A 95 7.34 -21.92 5.88
CA GLU A 95 7.55 -20.48 5.73
C GLU A 95 6.26 -19.68 5.96
N ILE A 96 5.10 -20.15 5.49
CA ILE A 96 3.82 -19.49 5.78
C ILE A 96 3.58 -19.43 7.30
N ALA A 97 3.80 -20.53 8.02
CA ALA A 97 3.63 -20.57 9.47
C ALA A 97 4.63 -19.64 10.18
N PHE A 98 5.90 -19.68 9.76
CA PHE A 98 6.96 -18.87 10.35
C PHE A 98 6.80 -17.38 10.05
N PHE A 99 6.58 -17.00 8.79
CA PHE A 99 6.32 -15.62 8.39
C PHE A 99 5.00 -15.09 8.94
N GLY A 100 3.96 -15.92 9.03
CA GLY A 100 2.71 -15.55 9.70
C GLY A 100 2.96 -15.15 11.15
N MET A 101 3.72 -15.96 11.91
CA MET A 101 4.09 -15.63 13.29
C MET A 101 4.98 -14.38 13.37
N PHE A 102 6.02 -14.30 12.54
CA PHE A 102 7.00 -13.21 12.55
C PHE A 102 6.36 -11.85 12.17
N PHE A 103 5.59 -11.82 11.07
CA PHE A 103 4.91 -10.60 10.63
C PHE A 103 3.73 -10.21 11.52
N SER A 104 3.07 -11.17 12.17
CA SER A 104 2.08 -10.86 13.21
C SER A 104 2.75 -10.18 14.41
N MET A 105 3.90 -10.67 14.85
CA MET A 105 4.64 -10.10 15.98
C MET A 105 5.17 -8.69 15.71
N MET A 106 5.42 -8.32 14.45
CA MET A 106 5.72 -6.94 14.05
C MET A 106 4.62 -5.94 14.48
N GLY A 107 3.39 -6.39 14.68
CA GLY A 107 2.28 -5.55 15.16
C GLY A 107 2.47 -4.99 16.56
N VAL A 108 3.34 -5.60 17.39
CA VAL A 108 3.67 -5.11 18.74
C VAL A 108 4.28 -3.71 18.72
N TYR A 109 4.98 -3.35 17.63
CA TYR A 109 5.60 -2.03 17.47
C TYR A 109 4.65 -0.94 16.96
N GLY A 110 3.36 -1.27 16.79
CA GLY A 110 2.30 -0.32 16.46
C GLY A 110 1.66 -0.56 15.09
N ASN A 111 0.55 0.14 14.85
CA ASN A 111 -0.33 -0.10 13.70
C ASN A 111 0.38 0.03 12.34
N ARG A 112 1.33 0.98 12.23
CA ARG A 112 2.07 1.19 10.98
C ARG A 112 3.02 0.03 10.66
N VAL A 113 3.68 -0.53 11.66
CA VAL A 113 4.59 -1.68 11.47
C VAL A 113 3.78 -2.96 11.23
N SER A 114 2.63 -3.10 11.90
CA SER A 114 1.66 -4.18 11.62
C SER A 114 1.24 -4.22 10.15
N GLY A 115 0.91 -3.07 9.56
CA GLY A 115 0.56 -2.98 8.14
C GLY A 115 1.70 -3.45 7.21
N ILE A 116 2.94 -3.12 7.53
CA ILE A 116 4.11 -3.60 6.76
C ILE A 116 4.23 -5.13 6.85
N GLY A 117 4.01 -5.71 8.04
CA GLY A 117 4.03 -7.16 8.23
C GLY A 117 2.94 -7.88 7.43
N LEU A 118 1.69 -7.39 7.51
CA LEU A 118 0.57 -7.94 6.73
C LEU A 118 0.87 -7.95 5.23
N ILE A 119 1.46 -6.86 4.73
CA ILE A 119 1.77 -6.70 3.31
C ILE A 119 2.99 -7.53 2.91
N GLY A 120 3.96 -7.70 3.81
CA GLY A 120 5.04 -8.67 3.64
C GLY A 120 4.49 -10.08 3.42
N LEU A 121 3.53 -10.50 4.24
CA LEU A 121 2.88 -11.80 4.07
C LEU A 121 2.08 -11.89 2.77
N LEU A 122 1.36 -10.83 2.38
CA LEU A 122 0.66 -10.80 1.08
C LEU A 122 1.63 -10.87 -0.10
N ALA A 123 2.75 -10.14 -0.04
CA ALA A 123 3.78 -10.17 -1.07
C ALA A 123 4.39 -11.57 -1.21
N PHE A 124 4.57 -12.29 -0.10
CA PHE A 124 4.99 -13.68 -0.08
C PHE A 124 3.99 -14.57 -0.83
N ILE A 125 2.72 -14.49 -0.47
CA ILE A 125 1.63 -15.28 -1.07
C ILE A 125 1.53 -15.03 -2.58
N PHE A 126 1.62 -13.78 -3.02
CA PHE A 126 1.56 -13.45 -4.45
C PHE A 126 2.76 -13.94 -5.26
N ASN A 127 3.92 -14.15 -4.64
CA ASN A 127 5.13 -14.57 -5.35
C ASN A 127 5.40 -16.09 -5.29
N ILE A 128 4.62 -16.82 -4.49
CA ILE A 128 4.67 -18.30 -4.43
C ILE A 128 4.22 -18.92 -5.75
N ASP A 129 3.20 -18.35 -6.42
CA ASP A 129 2.66 -18.93 -7.65
C ASP A 129 3.69 -18.76 -8.78
N GLY A 130 4.26 -19.88 -9.19
CA GLY A 130 5.47 -19.95 -10.02
C GLY A 130 5.31 -19.56 -11.48
N GLN A 131 4.17 -18.98 -11.84
CA GLN A 131 3.81 -18.64 -13.23
C GLN A 131 4.62 -17.45 -13.77
N LEU A 132 5.40 -16.78 -12.93
CA LEU A 132 6.42 -15.85 -13.39
C LEU A 132 7.55 -16.65 -14.04
N GLU A 133 7.51 -16.76 -15.36
CA GLU A 133 8.48 -17.44 -16.23
C GLU A 133 9.93 -16.90 -16.10
N THR A 134 10.16 -15.91 -15.25
CA THR A 134 11.49 -15.38 -14.99
C THR A 134 12.32 -16.41 -14.23
N HIS A 135 13.23 -17.08 -14.94
CA HIS A 135 14.19 -18.03 -14.36
C HIS A 135 15.19 -17.37 -13.38
N ASN A 136 15.09 -16.06 -13.13
CA ASN A 136 16.02 -15.30 -12.31
C ASN A 136 15.29 -14.54 -11.20
N ILE A 137 15.35 -15.12 -10.00
CA ILE A 137 14.76 -14.61 -8.75
C ILE A 137 15.22 -13.17 -8.45
N TRP A 138 16.46 -12.81 -8.82
CA TRP A 138 16.97 -11.46 -8.65
C TRP A 138 16.27 -10.43 -9.53
N LYS A 139 15.87 -10.82 -10.75
CA LYS A 139 15.12 -9.93 -11.64
C LYS A 139 13.73 -9.67 -11.08
N ASP A 140 13.05 -10.68 -10.56
CA ASP A 140 11.71 -10.52 -9.97
C ASP A 140 11.76 -9.60 -8.74
N ALA A 141 12.74 -9.79 -7.85
CA ALA A 141 12.92 -8.90 -6.70
C ALA A 141 13.26 -7.45 -7.11
N LEU A 142 14.05 -7.26 -8.18
CA LEU A 142 14.35 -5.94 -8.73
C LEU A 142 13.11 -5.28 -9.33
N TRP A 143 12.32 -6.00 -10.14
CA TRP A 143 11.08 -5.48 -10.72
C TRP A 143 10.07 -5.14 -9.63
N PHE A 144 9.91 -6.00 -8.63
CA PHE A 144 9.07 -5.73 -7.48
C PHE A 144 9.50 -4.46 -6.74
N SER A 145 10.80 -4.33 -6.44
CA SER A 145 11.35 -3.17 -5.76
C SER A 145 11.19 -1.89 -6.58
N LEU A 146 11.36 -1.97 -7.91
CA LEU A 146 11.21 -0.85 -8.83
C LEU A 146 9.75 -0.40 -8.90
N GLY A 147 8.81 -1.33 -8.91
CA GLY A 147 7.37 -1.04 -8.83
C GLY A 147 6.99 -0.31 -7.55
N GLY A 148 7.50 -0.79 -6.41
CA GLY A 148 7.36 -0.10 -5.12
C GLY A 148 8.00 1.29 -5.12
N GLY A 149 9.18 1.41 -5.73
CA GLY A 149 9.89 2.68 -5.90
C GLY A 149 9.12 3.69 -6.75
N LEU A 150 8.45 3.25 -7.82
CA LEU A 150 7.57 4.10 -8.64
C LEU A 150 6.43 4.69 -7.81
N TYR A 151 5.80 3.88 -6.95
CA TYR A 151 4.76 4.38 -6.04
C TYR A 151 5.31 5.44 -5.06
N VAL A 152 6.48 5.19 -4.48
CA VAL A 152 7.15 6.15 -3.57
C VAL A 152 7.48 7.44 -4.32
N LEU A 153 8.04 7.35 -5.52
CA LEU A 153 8.38 8.50 -6.35
C LEU A 153 7.13 9.34 -6.65
N LEU A 154 6.06 8.68 -7.09
CA LEU A 154 4.79 9.34 -7.40
C LEU A 154 4.18 10.00 -6.15
N THR A 155 4.27 9.33 -4.99
CA THR A 155 3.80 9.88 -3.72
C THR A 155 4.61 11.10 -3.30
N VAL A 156 5.95 11.03 -3.34
CA VAL A 156 6.83 12.15 -3.01
C VAL A 156 6.57 13.33 -3.94
N LEU A 157 6.45 13.09 -5.24
CA LEU A 157 6.16 14.11 -6.25
C LEU A 157 4.83 14.82 -5.96
N LEU A 158 3.75 14.08 -5.70
CA LEU A 158 2.46 14.65 -5.34
C LEU A 158 2.48 15.43 -4.01
N THR A 159 3.21 14.93 -3.01
CA THR A 159 3.35 15.64 -1.72
C THR A 159 4.23 16.88 -1.84
N SER A 160 5.22 16.89 -2.75
CA SER A 160 6.06 18.06 -3.02
C SER A 160 5.28 19.15 -3.76
N LEU A 161 4.40 18.78 -4.70
CA LEU A 161 3.53 19.73 -5.40
C LEU A 161 2.50 20.40 -4.48
N ARG A 162 1.99 19.68 -3.46
CA ARG A 162 0.97 20.19 -2.54
C ARG A 162 1.22 19.74 -1.08
N PRO A 163 2.25 20.30 -0.41
CA PRO A 163 2.68 19.82 0.92
C PRO A 163 1.62 19.97 2.00
N TYR A 164 0.79 21.02 1.93
CA TYR A 164 -0.22 21.32 2.95
C TYR A 164 -1.54 20.58 2.76
N LYS A 165 -1.75 19.92 1.61
CA LYS A 165 -3.03 19.28 1.29
C LYS A 165 -3.42 18.16 2.27
N PRO A 166 -2.52 17.25 2.69
CA PRO A 166 -2.88 16.20 3.65
C PRO A 166 -3.32 16.77 5.00
N VAL A 167 -2.67 17.84 5.47
CA VAL A 167 -3.01 18.49 6.74
C VAL A 167 -4.39 19.16 6.65
N GLN A 168 -4.68 19.83 5.54
CA GLN A 168 -5.99 20.45 5.29
C GLN A 168 -7.11 19.40 5.24
N GLN A 169 -6.86 18.23 4.62
CA GLN A 169 -7.83 17.14 4.57
C GLN A 169 -8.11 16.56 5.96
N LEU A 170 -7.07 16.28 6.75
CA LEU A 170 -7.21 15.77 8.12
C LEU A 170 -7.93 16.76 9.04
N LEU A 171 -7.62 18.06 8.94
CA LEU A 171 -8.29 19.09 9.73
C LEU A 171 -9.76 19.23 9.31
N GLY A 172 -10.05 19.17 8.01
CA GLY A 172 -11.41 19.19 7.49
C GLY A 172 -12.24 18.02 8.00
N GLU A 173 -11.69 16.80 7.99
CA GLU A 173 -12.34 15.61 8.55
C GLU A 173 -12.58 15.77 10.06
N CYS A 174 -11.60 16.25 10.82
CA CYS A 174 -11.74 16.47 12.27
C CYS A 174 -12.85 17.49 12.61
N ILE A 175 -12.93 18.60 11.86
CA ILE A 175 -13.99 19.60 12.05
C ILE A 175 -15.37 19.02 11.72
N MET A 176 -15.47 18.18 10.69
CA MET A 176 -16.74 17.52 10.34
C MET A 176 -17.15 16.52 11.42
N GLU A 177 -16.24 15.68 11.89
CA GLU A 177 -16.52 14.71 12.97
C GLU A 177 -16.90 15.39 14.29
N THR A 178 -16.27 16.53 14.62
CA THR A 178 -16.65 17.32 15.80
C THR A 178 -18.02 17.99 15.64
N ALA A 179 -18.36 18.48 14.45
CA ALA A 179 -19.70 19.00 14.16
C ALA A 179 -20.77 17.90 14.30
N ASP A 180 -20.51 16.72 13.75
CA ASP A 180 -21.42 15.57 13.84
C ASP A 180 -21.59 15.14 15.32
N TYR A 181 -20.51 15.04 16.08
CA TYR A 181 -20.56 14.78 17.53
C TYR A 181 -21.39 15.81 18.30
N LEU A 182 -21.18 17.11 18.05
CA LEU A 182 -21.94 18.17 18.70
C LEU A 182 -23.42 18.14 18.34
N SER A 183 -23.76 17.82 17.08
CA SER A 183 -25.14 17.71 16.63
C SER A 183 -25.88 16.57 17.33
N ILE A 184 -25.22 15.42 17.48
CA ILE A 184 -25.75 14.26 18.22
C ILE A 184 -25.91 14.62 19.69
N LYS A 185 -24.90 15.28 20.28
CA LYS A 185 -24.95 15.71 21.68
C LYS A 185 -26.09 16.70 21.93
N ALA A 186 -26.31 17.65 21.03
CA ALA A 186 -27.41 18.62 21.12
C ALA A 186 -28.78 17.93 21.06
N ALA A 187 -28.92 16.86 20.27
CA ALA A 187 -30.16 16.10 20.19
C ALA A 187 -30.55 15.44 21.52
N PHE A 188 -29.59 15.08 22.39
CA PHE A 188 -29.87 14.56 23.74
C PHE A 188 -30.36 15.62 24.73
N TYR A 189 -30.22 16.92 24.43
CA TYR A 189 -30.72 18.01 25.27
C TYR A 189 -32.08 18.56 24.80
N LEU A 190 -32.61 18.08 23.68
CA LEU A 190 -33.95 18.40 23.24
C LEU A 190 -34.95 17.50 24.01
N PRO A 191 -36.01 18.08 24.60
CA PRO A 191 -37.00 17.35 25.38
C PRO A 191 -37.85 16.39 24.54
#